data_AF-A0A924H4P3-F1
#
_entry.id   AF-A0A924H4P3-F1
#
_cell.length_a   1.000
_cell.length_b   1.000
_cell.length_c   1.000
_cell.angle_alpha   90.00
_cell.angle_beta   90.00
_cell.angle_gamma   90.00
#
_symmetry.space_group_name_H-M   'P 1'
#
loop_
_entity.id
_entity.type
_entity.pdbx_description
1 polymer ?
#
loop_
_entity_poly.entity_id
_entity_poly.type
_entity_poly.pdbx_seq_one_letter_code
_entity_poly.pdbx_strand_id
1 'polypeptide(L)' 'MTTVIDKNLSDKHCSAYKTKDQLVSMMFGQLNKCLSLRMISLGLGNTQEFITDIGLKKSPARSTMSDGNGKRNYKVFE' A
#
# COMPACT_ATOMS: atom_id res chain seq x y z
N MET A 1 17.37 -0.49 17.30
CA MET A 1 17.18 0.60 16.31
C MET A 1 15.69 0.74 16.05
N THR A 2 15.11 1.91 16.30
CA THR A 2 13.68 2.19 16.06
C THR A 2 13.45 2.53 14.59
N THR A 3 12.57 1.78 13.91
CA THR A 3 12.29 1.99 12.47
C THR A 3 11.45 3.25 12.25
N VAL A 4 11.45 3.79 11.04
CA VAL A 4 10.60 4.94 10.66
C VAL A 4 9.10 4.65 10.86
N ILE A 5 8.69 3.39 10.68
CA ILE A 5 7.33 2.90 10.90
C ILE A 5 6.94 3.02 12.37
N ASP A 6 7.84 2.63 13.28
CA ASP A 6 7.60 2.67 14.72
C ASP A 6 7.55 4.12 15.23
N LYS A 7 8.49 4.96 14.77
CA LYS A 7 8.53 6.40 15.09
C LYS A 7 7.25 7.14 14.68
N ASN A 8 6.66 6.78 13.54
CA ASN A 8 5.44 7.40 13.03
C ASN A 8 4.16 6.63 13.41
N LEU A 9 4.28 5.53 14.17
CA LEU A 9 3.18 4.65 14.56
C LEU A 9 2.28 4.23 13.38
N SER A 10 2.84 4.14 12.18
CA SER A 10 2.07 4.06 10.93
C SER A 10 1.35 2.74 10.72
N ASP A 11 1.80 1.68 11.42
CA ASP A 11 1.17 0.36 11.41
C ASP A 11 0.40 0.05 12.70
N LYS A 12 0.25 1.05 13.59
CA LYS A 12 -0.53 0.91 14.81
C LYS A 12 -2.00 0.62 14.45
N HIS A 13 -2.56 -0.43 15.05
CA HIS A 13 -3.91 -0.93 14.77
C HIS A 13 -4.16 -1.40 13.31
N CYS A 14 -3.11 -1.62 12.51
CA CYS A 14 -3.24 -2.15 11.16
C CYS A 14 -2.66 -3.56 11.09
N SER A 15 -3.50 -4.59 10.89
CA SER A 15 -3.05 -5.99 10.94
C SER A 15 -2.64 -6.55 9.59
N ALA A 16 -3.38 -6.23 8.53
CA ALA A 16 -3.27 -6.90 7.23
C ALA A 16 -2.65 -6.07 6.09
N TYR A 17 -2.74 -4.73 6.15
CA TYR A 17 -2.24 -3.83 5.11
C TYR A 17 -1.26 -2.84 5.71
N LYS A 18 0.02 -3.15 5.66
CA LYS A 18 1.11 -2.43 6.35
C LYS A 18 1.63 -1.26 5.50
N THR A 19 2.48 -0.42 6.10
CA THR A 19 3.10 0.73 5.42
C THR A 19 3.83 0.32 4.14
N LYS A 20 4.52 -0.82 4.17
CA LYS A 20 5.19 -1.36 2.97
C LYS A 20 4.21 -1.73 1.86
N ASP A 21 3.10 -2.38 2.21
CA ASP A 21 2.05 -2.75 1.25
C ASP A 21 1.46 -1.49 0.59
N GLN A 22 1.27 -0.43 1.37
CA GLN A 22 0.78 0.85 0.86
C GLN A 22 1.78 1.55 -0.05
N LEU A 23 3.07 1.52 0.30
CA LEU A 23 4.11 2.08 -0.54
C LEU A 23 4.14 1.39 -1.91
N VAL A 24 4.19 0.05 -1.92
CA VAL A 24 4.19 -0.75 -3.16
C VAL A 24 2.95 -0.47 -4.01
N SER A 25 1.78 -0.44 -3.39
CA SER A 25 0.50 -0.23 -4.10
C SER A 25 0.43 1.17 -4.74
N MET A 26 0.86 2.21 -4.02
CA MET A 26 0.87 3.58 -4.53
C MET A 26 1.95 3.77 -5.61
N MET A 27 3.12 3.14 -5.45
CA MET A 27 4.20 3.18 -6.45
C MET A 27 3.78 2.49 -7.75
N PHE A 28 3.11 1.32 -7.67
CA PHE A 28 2.49 0.68 -8.83
C PHE A 28 1.54 1.65 -9.55
N GLY A 29 0.72 2.38 -8.79
CA GLY A 29 -0.20 3.36 -9.35
C GLY A 29 0.49 4.48 -10.13
N GLN A 30 1.57 5.03 -9.58
CA GLN A 30 2.36 6.08 -10.26
C GLN A 30 3.01 5.57 -11.55
N LEU A 31 3.65 4.39 -11.49
CA LEU A 31 4.36 3.81 -12.62
C LEU A 31 3.41 3.41 -13.77
N ASN A 32 2.19 2.98 -13.44
CA ASN A 32 1.17 2.55 -14.41
C ASN A 32 0.15 3.65 -14.75
N LYS A 33 0.39 4.91 -14.34
CA LYS A 33 -0.51 6.05 -14.58
C LYS A 33 -1.95 5.79 -14.11
N CYS A 34 -2.12 5.06 -13.01
CA CYS A 34 -3.43 4.83 -12.41
C CYS A 34 -3.93 6.11 -11.77
N LEU A 35 -5.00 6.68 -12.31
CA LEU A 35 -5.57 7.96 -11.85
C LEU A 35 -6.45 7.82 -10.59
N SER A 36 -6.69 6.59 -10.11
CA SER A 36 -7.50 6.35 -8.92
C SER A 36 -7.11 5.06 -8.20
N LEU A 37 -7.43 4.98 -6.90
CA LEU A 37 -7.27 3.76 -6.10
C LEU A 37 -8.03 2.56 -6.68
N ARG A 38 -9.14 2.80 -7.40
CA ARG A 38 -9.89 1.74 -8.08
C ARG A 38 -9.07 1.14 -9.22
N MET A 39 -8.40 1.99 -10.01
CA MET A 39 -7.52 1.53 -11.09
C MET A 39 -6.32 0.76 -10.54
N ILE A 40 -5.75 1.19 -9.41
CA ILE A 40 -4.68 0.45 -8.72
C ILE A 40 -5.17 -0.94 -8.32
N SER A 41 -6.34 -1.04 -7.67
CA SER A 41 -6.92 -2.31 -7.22
C SER A 41 -7.19 -3.27 -8.38
N LEU A 42 -7.71 -2.76 -9.50
CA LEU A 42 -7.95 -3.52 -10.73
C LEU A 42 -6.63 -3.96 -11.39
N GLY A 43 -5.65 -3.06 -11.53
CA GLY A 43 -4.36 -3.36 -12.15
C GLY A 43 -3.53 -4.37 -11.35
N LEU A 44 -3.57 -4.28 -10.01
CA LEU A 44 -2.95 -5.26 -9.12
C LEU A 44 -3.71 -6.60 -9.11
N GLY A 45 -5.01 -6.61 -9.47
CA GLY A 45 -5.82 -7.83 -9.54
C GLY A 45 -5.60 -8.71 -10.77
N ASN A 46 -4.49 -8.53 -11.50
CA ASN A 46 -4.25 -9.23 -12.77
C ASN A 46 -3.87 -10.71 -12.57
N THR A 47 -2.71 -11.00 -11.96
CA THR A 47 -2.28 -12.37 -11.64
C THR A 47 -1.70 -12.46 -10.23
N GLN A 48 -1.90 -13.60 -9.56
CA GLN A 48 -1.36 -13.81 -8.21
C GLN A 48 0.18 -13.88 -8.20
N GLU A 49 0.79 -14.37 -9.28
CA GLU A 49 2.23 -14.40 -9.50
C GLU A 49 2.81 -12.97 -9.47
N PHE A 50 2.22 -12.05 -10.24
CA PHE A 50 2.66 -10.66 -10.29
C PHE A 50 2.57 -9.96 -8.93
N ILE A 51 1.47 -10.15 -8.20
CA ILE A 51 1.28 -9.61 -6.85
C ILE A 51 2.39 -10.10 -5.91
N THR A 52 2.75 -11.38 -6.01
CA THR A 52 3.77 -12.00 -5.17
C THR A 52 5.16 -11.49 -5.54
N ASP A 53 5.47 -11.33 -6.83
CA ASP A 53 6.74 -10.79 -7.32
C ASP A 53 7.02 -9.36 -6.82
N ILE A 54 5.99 -8.52 -6.72
CA ILE A 54 6.13 -7.16 -6.17
C ILE A 54 6.05 -7.10 -4.63
N GLY A 55 6.00 -8.25 -3.97
CA GLY A 55 6.04 -8.36 -2.50
C GLY A 55 4.71 -8.13 -1.79
N LEU A 56 3.59 -8.15 -2.51
CA LEU A 56 2.25 -8.11 -1.91
C LEU A 56 1.72 -9.54 -1.69
N LYS A 57 0.87 -9.71 -0.67
CA LYS A 57 0.18 -11.00 -0.44
C LYS A 57 -1.09 -11.15 -1.27
N LYS A 58 -1.78 -10.04 -1.50
CA LYS A 58 -3.04 -9.96 -2.26
C LYS A 58 -3.23 -8.54 -2.80
N SER A 59 -4.07 -8.41 -3.82
CA SER A 59 -4.48 -7.09 -4.31
C SER A 59 -5.25 -6.35 -3.20
N PRO A 60 -4.83 -5.14 -2.80
CA PRO A 60 -5.55 -4.36 -1.81
C PRO A 60 -6.85 -3.82 -2.40
N ALA A 61 -7.92 -3.85 -1.59
CA ALA A 61 -9.17 -3.22 -1.96
C ALA A 61 -9.04 -1.68 -1.94
N ARG A 62 -9.82 -1.00 -2.77
CA ARG A 62 -9.88 0.48 -2.80
C ARG A 62 -10.13 1.10 -1.42
N SER A 63 -11.04 0.52 -0.63
CA SER A 63 -11.33 0.99 0.74
C SER A 63 -10.14 0.82 1.68
N THR A 64 -9.40 -0.28 1.58
CA THR A 64 -8.19 -0.55 2.37
C THR A 64 -7.09 0.48 2.08
N MET A 65 -6.86 0.79 0.80
CA MET A 65 -5.90 1.84 0.43
C MET A 65 -6.35 3.22 0.93
N SER A 66 -7.64 3.52 0.82
CA SER A 66 -8.21 4.78 1.29
C SER A 66 -8.08 4.96 2.80
N ASP A 67 -8.32 3.90 3.58
CA ASP A 67 -8.13 3.88 5.03
C ASP A 67 -6.65 4.08 5.39
N GLY A 68 -5.74 3.42 4.66
CA GLY A 68 -4.31 3.62 4.79
C GLY A 68 -3.87 5.07 4.53
N ASN A 69 -4.44 5.72 3.50
CA ASN A 69 -4.17 7.14 3.22
C ASN A 69 -4.63 8.06 4.36
N GLY A 70 -5.75 7.74 5.02
CA GLY A 70 -6.26 8.52 6.15
C GLY A 70 -5.47 8.32 7.45
N LYS A 71 -4.92 7.11 7.66
CA LYS A 71 -4.25 6.74 8.91
C LYS A 71 -2.74 6.99 8.93
N ARG A 72 -2.09 7.02 7.76
CA ARG A 72 -0.63 7.17 7.67
C ARG A 72 -0.23 8.59 7.32
N ASN A 73 0.59 9.19 8.18
CA ASN A 73 1.23 10.45 7.87
C ASN A 73 2.26 10.25 6.75
N TYR A 74 2.30 11.15 5.77
CA TYR A 74 3.22 11.07 4.62
C TYR A 74 4.69 10.96 5.04
N LYS A 75 5.05 11.49 6.22
CA LYS A 75 6.40 11.43 6.81
C LYS A 75 6.97 10.03 6.98
N VAL A 76 6.13 8.99 6.95
CA VAL A 76 6.63 7.60 6.99
C VAL A 76 7.25 7.14 5.66
N PHE A 77 7.03 7.90 4.58
CA PHE A 77 7.54 7.63 3.23
C PHE A 77 8.66 8.59 2.81
N GLU A 78 9.16 9.44 3.71
CA GLU A 78 10.36 10.28 3.53
C GLU A 78 11.63 9.54 3.99
#